data_AF-A0A971HD56-F1
#
_entry.id   AF-A0A971HD56-F1
#
_cell.length_a   1.000
_cell.length_b   1.000
_cell.length_c   1.000
_cell.angle_alpha   90.00
_cell.angle_beta   90.00
_cell.angle_gamma   90.00
#
_symmetry.space_group_name_H-M   'P 1'
#
loop_
_entity.id
_entity.type
_entity.pdbx_description
1 polymer ?
#
loop_
_entity_poly.entity_id
_entity_poly.type
_entity_poly.pdbx_seq_one_letter_code
_entity_poly.pdbx_strand_id
1 'polypeptide(L)'
;MTELYEKSVITLELPAVLQLLSNEAVSPPAKEKLLSLRPSDSEYEVKNRLGETSAAKEMMVLKGSPSFGALKDVRSALTRAEIGGMLNTHELLDIAGVLQTARVVRAYAGGEKTGRSDIDFLFSSLMANKYLEEKITGCITSEDEIADGASSELSTIRRHMRAASARVREALQKIISSPTYAKALQEPIITTRSDRYVVPVKAEYKGSITGLVHDISSSGATLFVEPMAAVKANNELRELKAKEKQEIERILMELSAECGNHGDDIIQDFNVLVRLDCIFAKARLSYKQSAMEPSISSSIILKKARHP
;
A
#
# COMPACT_ATOMS: atom_id res chain seq x y z
N MET A 1 33.69 -18.88 5.65
CA MET A 1 33.61 -18.57 7.09
C MET A 1 33.80 -19.85 7.88
N THR A 2 34.52 -19.80 9.00
CA THR A 2 34.87 -21.00 9.80
C THR A 2 33.86 -21.24 10.91
N GLU A 3 33.74 -22.48 11.38
CA GLU A 3 32.90 -22.83 12.54
C GLU A 3 33.26 -22.02 13.80
N LEU A 4 34.55 -21.71 13.96
CA LEU A 4 35.06 -20.85 15.03
C LEU A 4 34.50 -19.41 14.95
N TYR A 5 34.32 -18.88 13.74
CA TYR A 5 33.76 -17.55 13.53
C TYR A 5 32.29 -17.48 13.98
N GLU A 6 31.48 -18.46 13.60
CA GLU A 6 30.07 -18.53 14.01
C GLU A 6 29.94 -18.70 15.53
N LYS A 7 30.80 -19.53 16.14
CA LYS A 7 30.84 -19.64 17.61
C LYS A 7 31.20 -18.32 18.28
N SER A 8 32.12 -17.55 17.70
CA SER A 8 32.54 -16.24 18.23
C SER A 8 31.42 -15.20 18.11
N VAL A 9 30.67 -15.20 17.01
CA VAL A 9 29.49 -14.33 16.81
C VAL A 9 28.46 -14.52 17.91
N ILE A 10 28.19 -15.77 18.29
CA ILE A 10 27.24 -16.10 19.36
C ILE A 10 27.82 -15.72 20.72
N THR A 11 29.07 -16.09 20.98
CA THR A 11 29.73 -15.88 22.29
C THR A 11 29.91 -14.39 22.62
N LEU A 12 30.15 -13.55 21.60
CA LEU A 12 30.27 -12.10 21.74
C LEU A 12 28.93 -11.36 21.65
N GLU A 13 27.81 -12.10 21.66
CA GLU A 13 26.45 -11.55 21.66
C GLU A 13 26.17 -10.57 20.50
N LEU A 14 26.84 -10.74 19.35
CA LEU A 14 26.59 -9.91 18.17
C LEU A 14 25.10 -9.87 17.79
N PRO A 15 24.31 -10.97 17.87
CA PRO A 15 22.87 -10.91 17.64
C PRO A 15 22.12 -9.89 18.51
N ALA A 16 22.52 -9.71 19.77
CA ALA A 16 21.92 -8.71 20.66
C ALA A 16 22.22 -7.28 20.20
N VAL A 17 23.47 -7.01 19.78
CA VAL A 17 23.87 -5.72 19.21
C VAL A 17 23.14 -5.42 17.90
N LEU A 18 22.98 -6.43 17.03
CA LEU A 18 22.22 -6.30 15.79
C LEU A 18 20.73 -6.06 16.05
N GLN A 19 20.18 -6.60 17.15
CA GLN A 19 18.81 -6.32 17.57
C GLN A 19 18.65 -4.87 18.05
N LEU A 20 19.62 -4.34 18.83
CA LEU A 20 19.64 -2.92 19.19
C LEU A 20 19.68 -2.03 17.95
N LEU A 21 20.52 -2.39 16.97
CA LEU A 21 20.65 -1.66 15.72
C LEU A 21 19.39 -1.73 14.85
N SER A 22 18.77 -2.91 14.72
CA SER A 22 17.56 -3.07 13.92
C SER A 22 16.37 -2.30 14.50
N ASN A 23 16.30 -2.13 15.82
CA ASN A 23 15.29 -1.30 16.46
C ASN A 23 15.39 0.20 16.07
N GLU A 24 16.54 0.66 15.56
CA GLU A 24 16.73 2.03 15.07
C GLU A 24 16.34 2.23 13.59
N ALA A 25 16.10 1.15 12.84
CA ALA A 25 15.58 1.22 11.49
C ALA A 25 14.06 1.41 11.49
N VAL A 26 13.57 2.16 10.49
CA VAL A 26 12.15 2.48 10.38
C VAL A 26 11.42 1.40 9.58
N SER A 27 11.99 1.00 8.44
CA SER A 27 11.37 0.07 7.49
C SER A 27 11.65 -1.39 7.85
N PRO A 28 10.66 -2.31 7.71
CA PRO A 28 10.88 -3.74 7.86
C PRO A 28 12.06 -4.31 7.04
N PRO A 29 12.24 -4.00 5.75
CA PRO A 29 13.37 -4.53 4.98
C PRO A 29 14.74 -4.07 5.50
N ALA A 30 14.83 -2.84 6.04
CA ALA A 30 16.06 -2.40 6.68
C ALA A 30 16.34 -3.16 7.99
N LYS A 31 15.30 -3.45 8.80
CA LYS A 31 15.46 -4.25 10.02
C LYS A 31 16.03 -5.63 9.71
N GLU A 32 15.47 -6.32 8.72
CA GLU A 32 15.94 -7.62 8.27
C GLU A 32 17.39 -7.56 7.77
N LYS A 33 17.71 -6.53 6.96
CA LYS A 33 19.06 -6.31 6.44
C LYS A 33 20.08 -6.02 7.55
N LEU A 34 19.67 -5.31 8.61
CA LEU A 34 20.53 -5.03 9.77
C LEU A 34 20.77 -6.29 10.62
N LEU A 35 19.74 -7.12 10.82
CA LEU A 35 19.87 -8.39 11.56
C LEU A 35 20.78 -9.40 10.86
N SER A 36 20.89 -9.33 9.55
CA SER A 36 21.78 -10.17 8.73
C SER A 36 23.19 -9.59 8.55
N LEU A 37 23.50 -8.41 9.12
CA LEU A 37 24.83 -7.82 8.99
C LEU A 37 25.93 -8.73 9.55
N ARG A 38 27.08 -8.69 8.88
CA ARG A 38 28.31 -9.33 9.31
C ARG A 38 29.48 -8.35 9.27
N PRO A 39 30.45 -8.48 10.20
CA PRO A 39 31.74 -7.80 10.12
C PRO A 39 32.41 -8.05 8.76
N SER A 40 33.03 -7.02 8.19
CA SER A 40 33.85 -7.12 6.98
C SER A 40 35.33 -7.14 7.37
N ASP A 41 36.13 -7.90 6.63
CA ASP A 41 37.59 -7.95 6.72
C ASP A 41 38.28 -6.98 5.75
N SER A 42 37.51 -6.33 4.87
CA SER A 42 38.02 -5.32 3.93
C SER A 42 38.11 -3.95 4.60
N GLU A 43 39.34 -3.45 4.79
CA GLU A 43 39.60 -2.11 5.34
C GLU A 43 38.88 -1.02 4.53
N TYR A 44 38.82 -1.17 3.20
CA TYR A 44 38.12 -0.24 2.32
C TYR A 44 36.61 -0.19 2.62
N GLU A 45 35.97 -1.36 2.76
CA GLU A 45 34.55 -1.43 3.07
C GLU A 45 34.24 -0.89 4.47
N VAL A 46 35.10 -1.18 5.45
CA VAL A 46 34.97 -0.66 6.82
C VAL A 46 35.04 0.86 6.82
N LYS A 47 36.04 1.46 6.18
CA LYS A 47 36.18 2.92 6.08
C LYS A 47 34.96 3.57 5.43
N ASN A 48 34.47 3.01 4.32
CA ASN A 48 33.28 3.52 3.66
C ASN A 48 32.05 3.46 4.57
N ARG A 49 31.78 2.31 5.22
CA ARG A 49 30.63 2.15 6.13
C ARG A 49 30.69 3.08 7.35
N LEU A 50 31.90 3.38 7.84
CA LEU A 50 32.12 4.34 8.91
C LEU A 50 31.83 5.77 8.44
N GLY A 51 32.39 6.19 7.30
CA GLY A 51 32.12 7.49 6.68
C GLY A 51 30.63 7.72 6.40
N GLU A 52 29.94 6.71 5.87
CA GLU A 52 28.47 6.76 5.68
C GLU A 52 27.72 7.03 6.98
N THR A 53 28.12 6.36 8.07
CA THR A 53 27.47 6.48 9.38
C THR A 53 27.71 7.86 9.99
N SER A 54 28.94 8.37 9.89
CA SER A 54 29.32 9.70 10.38
C SER A 54 28.60 10.80 9.60
N ALA A 55 28.60 10.71 8.26
CA ALA A 55 27.87 11.64 7.40
C ALA A 55 26.37 11.69 7.71
N ALA A 56 25.73 10.52 7.88
CA ALA A 56 24.31 10.48 8.25
C ALA A 56 24.05 11.04 9.65
N LYS A 57 24.95 10.83 10.61
CA LYS A 57 24.84 11.40 11.96
C LYS A 57 24.88 12.92 11.93
N GLU A 58 25.79 13.50 11.16
CA GLU A 58 25.88 14.96 10.97
C GLU A 58 24.61 15.51 10.32
N MET A 59 24.15 14.90 9.22
CA MET A 59 22.91 15.32 8.56
C MET A 59 21.71 15.25 9.52
N MET A 60 21.61 14.17 10.30
CA MET A 60 20.53 13.95 11.25
C MET A 60 20.49 15.01 12.35
N VAL A 61 21.67 15.44 12.85
CA VAL A 61 21.77 16.51 13.86
C VAL A 61 21.33 17.85 13.29
N LEU A 62 21.65 18.14 12.03
CA LEU A 62 21.33 19.41 11.38
C LEU A 62 19.86 19.51 10.91
N LYS A 63 19.33 18.44 10.33
CA LYS A 63 18.05 18.46 9.58
C LYS A 63 16.97 17.56 10.18
N GLY A 64 17.29 16.80 11.24
CA GLY A 64 16.43 15.73 11.74
C GLY A 64 16.54 14.46 10.88
N SER A 65 15.68 13.48 11.15
CA SER A 65 15.71 12.19 10.44
C SER A 65 14.78 12.18 9.22
N PRO A 66 15.20 11.63 8.07
CA PRO A 66 14.28 11.33 6.99
C PRO A 66 13.30 10.21 7.37
N SER A 67 12.12 10.21 6.74
CA SER A 67 11.09 9.20 6.94
C SER A 67 11.20 8.08 5.91
N PHE A 68 11.10 6.83 6.39
CA PHE A 68 11.09 5.61 5.57
C PHE A 68 9.88 4.70 5.85
N GLY A 69 8.84 5.22 6.52
CA GLY A 69 7.74 4.42 7.08
C GLY A 69 6.86 3.72 6.03
N ALA A 70 6.78 4.25 4.82
CA ALA A 70 5.97 3.67 3.74
C ALA A 70 6.74 2.65 2.87
N LEU A 71 7.97 2.29 3.25
CA LEU A 71 8.81 1.38 2.48
C LEU A 71 8.41 -0.08 2.72
N LYS A 72 7.68 -0.64 1.75
CA LYS A 72 7.34 -2.07 1.69
C LYS A 72 8.06 -2.74 0.53
N ASP A 73 8.26 -4.06 0.63
CA ASP A 73 8.90 -4.82 -0.44
C ASP A 73 7.91 -5.08 -1.58
N VAL A 74 8.15 -4.41 -2.71
CA VAL A 74 7.30 -4.45 -3.91
C VAL A 74 7.90 -5.28 -5.04
N ARG A 75 9.06 -5.92 -4.83
CA ARG A 75 9.81 -6.60 -5.91
C ARG A 75 8.98 -7.69 -6.59
N SER A 76 8.29 -8.52 -5.80
CA SER A 76 7.44 -9.60 -6.33
C SER A 76 6.24 -9.09 -7.14
N ALA A 77 5.65 -7.97 -6.72
CA ALA A 77 4.58 -7.31 -7.46
C ALA A 77 5.11 -6.76 -8.79
N LEU A 78 6.24 -6.05 -8.78
CA LEU A 78 6.86 -5.49 -9.98
C LEU A 78 7.24 -6.58 -11.00
N THR A 79 7.88 -7.67 -10.56
CA THR A 79 8.20 -8.80 -11.46
C THR A 79 6.94 -9.42 -12.08
N ARG A 80 5.84 -9.51 -11.33
CA ARG A 80 4.58 -10.01 -11.86
C ARG A 80 3.95 -9.04 -12.86
N ALA A 81 4.01 -7.74 -12.58
CA ALA A 81 3.51 -6.70 -13.47
C ALA A 81 4.30 -6.64 -14.79
N GLU A 82 5.61 -6.82 -14.73
CA GLU A 82 6.52 -6.84 -15.89
C GLU A 82 6.14 -7.95 -16.90
N ILE A 83 5.72 -9.12 -16.39
CA ILE A 83 5.26 -10.24 -17.24
C ILE A 83 3.77 -10.14 -17.62
N GLY A 84 3.12 -9.00 -17.38
CA GLY A 84 1.73 -8.72 -17.76
C GLY A 84 0.67 -9.15 -16.74
N GLY A 85 1.06 -9.40 -15.48
CA GLY A 85 0.11 -9.71 -14.41
C GLY A 85 -0.56 -8.47 -13.83
N MET A 86 -1.83 -8.63 -13.43
CA MET A 86 -2.58 -7.58 -12.72
C MET A 86 -2.11 -7.46 -11.27
N LEU A 87 -1.91 -6.22 -10.83
CA LEU A 87 -1.73 -5.85 -9.42
C LEU A 87 -3.05 -5.43 -8.81
N ASN A 88 -3.23 -5.72 -7.54
CA ASN A 88 -4.36 -5.20 -6.77
C ASN A 88 -4.07 -3.78 -6.26
N THR A 89 -5.10 -3.15 -5.71
CA THR A 89 -5.04 -1.79 -5.14
C THR A 89 -3.99 -1.65 -4.04
N HIS A 90 -3.89 -2.62 -3.12
CA HIS A 90 -2.90 -2.59 -2.05
C HIS A 90 -1.46 -2.61 -2.60
N GLU A 91 -1.16 -3.45 -3.58
CA GLU A 91 0.16 -3.54 -4.20
C GLU A 91 0.53 -2.26 -4.97
N LEU A 92 -0.43 -1.66 -5.67
CA LEU A 92 -0.22 -0.38 -6.34
C LEU A 92 0.04 0.74 -5.33
N LEU A 93 -0.70 0.79 -4.22
CA LEU A 93 -0.47 1.75 -3.15
C LEU A 93 0.89 1.55 -2.47
N ASP A 94 1.34 0.31 -2.30
CA ASP A 94 2.68 0.01 -1.78
C ASP A 94 3.77 0.54 -2.71
N ILE A 95 3.61 0.38 -4.04
CA ILE A 95 4.51 0.95 -5.05
C ILE A 95 4.51 2.48 -4.97
N ALA A 96 3.33 3.10 -4.86
CA ALA A 96 3.23 4.55 -4.65
C ALA A 96 3.93 5.00 -3.35
N GLY A 97 3.87 4.19 -2.29
CA GLY A 97 4.59 4.43 -1.04
C GLY A 97 6.13 4.45 -1.21
N VAL A 98 6.67 3.54 -2.04
CA VAL A 98 8.11 3.54 -2.40
C VAL A 98 8.46 4.81 -3.17
N LEU A 99 7.69 5.17 -4.20
CA LEU A 99 7.92 6.36 -5.04
C LEU A 99 7.85 7.65 -4.22
N GLN A 100 6.83 7.77 -3.35
CA GLN A 100 6.68 8.89 -2.43
C GLN A 100 7.87 8.99 -1.47
N THR A 101 8.31 7.87 -0.90
CA THR A 101 9.47 7.83 -0.01
C THR A 101 10.73 8.26 -0.75
N ALA A 102 10.96 7.77 -1.97
CA ALA A 102 12.06 8.20 -2.83
C ALA A 102 12.06 9.72 -3.04
N ARG A 103 10.90 10.30 -3.35
CA ARG A 103 10.75 11.75 -3.54
C ARG A 103 11.07 12.56 -2.28
N VAL A 104 10.51 12.16 -1.14
CA VAL A 104 10.72 12.84 0.15
C VAL A 104 12.18 12.75 0.59
N VAL A 105 12.79 11.57 0.48
CA VAL A 105 14.19 11.33 0.87
C VAL A 105 15.15 12.07 -0.08
N ARG A 106 14.85 12.12 -1.38
CA ARG A 106 15.60 12.93 -2.35
C ARG A 106 15.53 14.42 -2.00
N ALA A 107 14.35 14.93 -1.64
CA ALA A 107 14.16 16.33 -1.25
C ALA A 107 14.89 16.69 0.05
N TYR A 108 14.97 15.76 1.02
CA TYR A 108 15.71 15.94 2.28
C TYR A 108 17.19 16.29 2.04
N ALA A 109 17.81 15.76 0.99
CA ALA A 109 19.19 16.08 0.62
C ALA A 109 19.37 17.47 -0.04
N GLY A 110 18.28 18.09 -0.53
CA GLY A 110 18.30 19.32 -1.34
C GLY A 110 18.36 20.66 -0.60
N GLY A 111 18.41 20.67 0.73
CA GLY A 111 18.51 21.92 1.54
C GLY A 111 19.91 22.52 1.63
N GLU A 112 20.08 23.64 2.36
CA GLU A 112 21.39 24.29 2.60
C GLU A 112 22.46 23.26 2.98
N LYS A 113 23.55 23.24 2.22
CA LYS A 113 24.63 22.27 2.35
C LYS A 113 25.83 22.88 3.04
N THR A 114 26.32 22.23 4.07
CA THR A 114 27.70 22.40 4.58
C THR A 114 28.60 21.35 3.89
N GLY A 115 28.81 21.48 2.58
CA GLY A 115 29.71 20.60 1.81
C GLY A 115 29.05 19.36 1.16
N ARG A 116 29.89 18.51 0.54
CA ARG A 116 29.52 17.20 -0.02
C ARG A 116 29.75 16.13 1.04
N SER A 117 28.77 15.26 1.28
CA SER A 117 28.95 14.10 2.16
C SER A 117 29.14 12.80 1.39
N ASP A 118 29.67 11.77 2.06
CA ASP A 118 29.91 10.44 1.47
C ASP A 118 28.62 9.73 1.02
N ILE A 119 27.45 10.18 1.45
CA ILE A 119 26.15 9.59 1.08
C ILE A 119 25.34 10.43 0.09
N ASP A 120 25.85 11.58 -0.34
CA ASP A 120 25.16 12.47 -1.30
C ASP A 120 24.79 11.75 -2.60
N PHE A 121 25.63 10.81 -3.05
CA PHE A 121 25.40 10.06 -4.28
C PHE A 121 24.15 9.18 -4.19
N LEU A 122 23.84 8.62 -3.01
CA LEU A 122 22.65 7.78 -2.78
C LEU A 122 21.36 8.59 -2.95
N PHE A 123 21.34 9.83 -2.48
CA PHE A 123 20.17 10.69 -2.70
C PHE A 123 20.03 11.11 -4.16
N SER A 124 21.15 11.35 -4.84
CA SER A 124 21.15 11.74 -6.25
C SER A 124 20.74 10.63 -7.20
N SER A 125 20.92 9.36 -6.82
CA SER A 125 20.52 8.20 -7.61
C SER A 125 19.02 7.89 -7.51
N LEU A 126 18.29 8.52 -6.58
CA LEU A 126 16.84 8.32 -6.48
C LEU A 126 16.13 8.97 -7.67
N MET A 127 15.42 8.17 -8.46
CA MET A 127 14.68 8.64 -9.62
C MET A 127 13.41 9.37 -9.18
N ALA A 128 12.69 8.80 -8.21
CA ALA A 128 11.48 9.39 -7.64
C ALA A 128 10.44 9.79 -8.70
N ASN A 129 9.90 8.79 -9.41
CA ASN A 129 8.90 8.98 -10.46
C ASN A 129 7.58 9.55 -9.89
N LYS A 130 7.53 10.87 -9.78
CA LYS A 130 6.40 11.63 -9.24
C LYS A 130 5.13 11.45 -10.08
N TYR A 131 5.26 11.32 -11.39
CA TYR A 131 4.10 11.14 -12.28
C TYR A 131 3.36 9.84 -11.97
N LEU A 132 4.10 8.73 -11.83
CA LEU A 132 3.51 7.45 -11.48
C LEU A 132 2.95 7.44 -10.05
N GLU A 133 3.63 8.07 -9.09
CA GLU A 133 3.11 8.29 -7.72
C GLU A 133 1.73 8.97 -7.75
N GLU A 134 1.63 10.12 -8.44
CA GLU A 134 0.40 10.91 -8.52
C GLU A 134 -0.70 10.18 -9.33
N LYS A 135 -0.33 9.43 -10.38
CA LYS A 135 -1.29 8.64 -11.15
C LYS A 135 -1.92 7.53 -10.30
N ILE A 136 -1.12 6.79 -9.54
CA ILE A 136 -1.63 5.72 -8.67
C ILE A 136 -2.52 6.32 -7.56
N THR A 137 -2.01 7.32 -6.84
CA THR A 137 -2.73 7.93 -5.71
C THR A 137 -3.95 8.75 -6.13
N GLY A 138 -3.99 9.23 -7.37
CA GLY A 138 -5.17 9.87 -7.96
C GLY A 138 -6.25 8.85 -8.37
N CYS A 139 -5.87 7.65 -8.78
CA CYS A 139 -6.80 6.59 -9.18
C CYS A 139 -7.32 5.76 -7.99
N ILE A 140 -6.54 5.61 -6.92
CA ILE A 140 -6.87 4.74 -5.78
C ILE A 140 -6.96 5.58 -4.52
N THR A 141 -8.17 5.72 -3.96
CA THR A 141 -8.42 6.52 -2.75
C THR A 141 -8.15 5.75 -1.47
N SER A 142 -8.40 4.44 -1.48
CA SER A 142 -8.09 3.53 -0.37
C SER A 142 -7.88 2.10 -0.87
N GLU A 143 -7.48 1.19 0.01
CA GLU A 143 -7.24 -0.21 -0.32
C GLU A 143 -8.44 -0.89 -1.00
N ASP A 144 -9.67 -0.47 -0.69
CA ASP A 144 -10.89 -1.04 -1.27
C ASP A 144 -11.61 -0.12 -2.25
N GLU A 145 -11.08 1.08 -2.52
CA GLU A 145 -11.80 2.11 -3.25
C GLU A 145 -10.97 2.75 -4.36
N ILE A 146 -11.53 2.70 -5.57
CA ILE A 146 -11.03 3.40 -6.76
C ILE A 146 -11.80 4.71 -6.90
N ALA A 147 -11.09 5.79 -7.19
CA ALA A 147 -11.65 7.12 -7.37
C ALA A 147 -12.69 7.15 -8.49
N ASP A 148 -13.77 7.92 -8.31
CA ASP A 148 -14.77 8.19 -9.36
C ASP A 148 -14.14 8.76 -10.64
N GLY A 149 -13.04 9.51 -10.47
CA GLY A 149 -12.29 10.15 -11.55
C GLY A 149 -11.12 9.33 -12.09
N ALA A 150 -10.95 8.07 -11.67
CA ALA A 150 -9.87 7.22 -12.18
C ALA A 150 -9.93 7.02 -13.70
N SER A 151 -11.13 7.06 -14.28
CA SER A 151 -11.33 7.23 -15.72
C SER A 151 -12.63 7.98 -16.02
N SER A 152 -12.70 8.60 -17.20
CA SER A 152 -13.92 9.26 -17.68
C SER A 152 -15.07 8.26 -17.92
N GLU A 153 -14.72 7.04 -18.32
CA GLU A 153 -15.66 5.94 -18.51
C GLU A 153 -16.22 5.44 -17.16
N LEU A 154 -15.37 5.21 -16.16
CA LEU A 154 -15.80 4.83 -14.81
C LEU A 154 -16.72 5.87 -14.19
N SER A 155 -16.37 7.15 -14.31
CA SER A 155 -17.20 8.27 -13.86
C SER A 155 -18.59 8.25 -14.50
N THR A 156 -18.63 7.99 -15.82
CA THR A 156 -19.86 7.90 -16.59
C THR A 156 -20.70 6.69 -16.15
N ILE A 157 -20.10 5.52 -16.00
CA ILE A 157 -20.75 4.29 -15.51
C ILE A 157 -21.36 4.54 -14.12
N ARG A 158 -20.59 5.08 -13.17
CA ARG A 158 -21.06 5.37 -11.80
C ARG A 158 -22.19 6.40 -11.78
N ARG A 159 -22.17 7.40 -12.67
CA ARG A 159 -23.29 8.34 -12.84
C ARG A 159 -24.55 7.61 -13.33
N HIS A 160 -24.43 6.73 -14.32
CA HIS A 160 -25.56 5.93 -14.81
C HIS A 160 -26.09 4.96 -13.74
N MET A 161 -25.20 4.36 -12.92
CA MET A 161 -25.60 3.50 -11.80
C MET A 161 -26.40 4.27 -10.76
N ARG A 162 -25.98 5.48 -10.40
CA ARG A 162 -26.73 6.36 -9.48
C ARG A 162 -28.12 6.67 -10.03
N ALA A 163 -28.23 7.00 -11.31
CA ALA A 163 -29.51 7.27 -11.97
C ALA A 163 -30.42 6.02 -12.07
N ALA A 164 -29.85 4.85 -12.38
CA ALA A 164 -30.59 3.59 -12.41
C ALA A 164 -31.07 3.18 -11.00
N SER A 165 -30.20 3.29 -9.99
CA SER A 165 -30.54 3.02 -8.59
C SER A 165 -31.65 3.95 -8.08
N ALA A 166 -31.60 5.24 -8.42
CA ALA A 166 -32.66 6.19 -8.08
C ALA A 166 -34.01 5.80 -8.71
N ARG A 167 -34.03 5.43 -10.00
CA ARG A 167 -35.24 4.94 -10.69
C ARG A 167 -35.81 3.67 -10.05
N VAL A 168 -34.95 2.71 -9.68
CA VAL A 168 -35.38 1.51 -8.97
C VAL A 168 -36.01 1.88 -7.63
N ARG A 169 -35.33 2.68 -6.81
CA ARG A 169 -35.84 3.10 -5.50
C ARG A 169 -37.15 3.84 -5.63
N GLU A 170 -37.31 4.74 -6.60
CA GLU A 170 -38.56 5.48 -6.82
C GLU A 170 -39.72 4.52 -7.18
N ALA A 171 -39.47 3.55 -8.06
CA ALA A 171 -40.47 2.54 -8.44
C ALA A 171 -40.89 1.68 -7.25
N LEU A 172 -39.93 1.23 -6.42
CA LEU A 172 -40.21 0.45 -5.23
C LEU A 172 -40.87 1.30 -4.12
N GLN A 173 -40.47 2.56 -3.99
CA GLN A 173 -41.04 3.50 -3.01
C GLN A 173 -42.53 3.69 -3.26
N LYS A 174 -42.96 3.86 -4.52
CA LYS A 174 -44.37 3.97 -4.91
C LYS A 174 -45.19 2.74 -4.51
N ILE A 175 -44.56 1.55 -4.47
CA ILE A 175 -45.22 0.31 -4.09
C ILE A 175 -45.33 0.19 -2.57
N ILE A 176 -44.25 0.45 -1.83
CA ILE A 176 -44.28 0.34 -0.36
C ILE A 176 -45.11 1.44 0.31
N SER A 177 -45.23 2.61 -0.32
CA SER A 177 -46.05 3.72 0.19
C SER A 177 -47.52 3.62 -0.23
N SER A 178 -47.89 2.68 -1.09
CA SER A 178 -49.26 2.54 -1.58
C SER A 178 -50.14 1.83 -0.55
N PRO A 179 -51.26 2.44 -0.11
CA PRO A 179 -52.21 1.80 0.80
C PRO A 179 -52.78 0.49 0.26
N THR A 180 -52.86 0.36 -1.07
CA THR A 180 -53.35 -0.84 -1.77
C THR A 180 -52.44 -2.03 -1.55
N TYR A 181 -51.11 -1.82 -1.55
CA TYR A 181 -50.14 -2.89 -1.40
C TYR A 181 -49.73 -3.14 0.06
N ALA A 182 -50.00 -2.20 0.98
CA ALA A 182 -49.63 -2.30 2.39
C ALA A 182 -50.05 -3.61 3.08
N LYS A 183 -51.22 -4.18 2.72
CA LYS A 183 -51.70 -5.46 3.29
C LYS A 183 -50.93 -6.67 2.78
N ALA A 184 -50.39 -6.60 1.57
CA ALA A 184 -49.63 -7.68 0.94
C ALA A 184 -48.15 -7.70 1.36
N LEU A 185 -47.63 -6.57 1.83
CA LEU A 185 -46.25 -6.44 2.27
C LEU A 185 -46.06 -7.08 3.65
N GLN A 186 -44.93 -7.77 3.81
CA GLN A 186 -44.51 -8.23 5.13
C GLN A 186 -44.03 -7.03 5.97
N GLU A 187 -43.14 -6.23 5.37
CA GLU A 187 -42.65 -4.96 5.90
C GLU A 187 -42.49 -3.95 4.75
N PRO A 188 -42.79 -2.66 4.95
CA PRO A 188 -42.67 -1.63 3.92
C PRO A 188 -41.21 -1.15 3.77
N ILE A 189 -40.28 -2.08 3.52
CA ILE A 189 -38.86 -1.81 3.35
C ILE A 189 -38.38 -2.26 1.97
N ILE A 190 -37.42 -1.53 1.43
CA ILE A 190 -36.67 -1.96 0.25
C ILE A 190 -35.49 -2.79 0.77
N THR A 191 -35.38 -4.03 0.30
CA THR A 191 -34.27 -4.91 0.64
C THR A 191 -33.57 -5.39 -0.62
N THR A 192 -32.44 -6.06 -0.47
CA THR A 192 -31.68 -6.65 -1.57
C THR A 192 -31.62 -8.16 -1.45
N ARG A 193 -31.84 -8.86 -2.56
CA ARG A 193 -31.63 -10.31 -2.71
C ARG A 193 -30.87 -10.58 -3.99
N SER A 194 -29.79 -11.36 -3.91
CA SER A 194 -28.94 -11.69 -5.06
C SER A 194 -28.55 -10.44 -5.89
N ASP A 195 -28.13 -9.38 -5.18
CA ASP A 195 -27.78 -8.06 -5.74
C ASP A 195 -28.90 -7.28 -6.46
N ARG A 196 -30.16 -7.70 -6.31
CA ARG A 196 -31.33 -7.01 -6.85
C ARG A 196 -32.14 -6.37 -5.75
N TYR A 197 -32.65 -5.17 -6.00
CA TYR A 197 -33.61 -4.55 -5.10
C TYR A 197 -34.98 -5.21 -5.24
N VAL A 198 -35.53 -5.64 -4.11
CA VAL A 198 -36.76 -6.42 -4.00
C VAL A 198 -37.57 -5.93 -2.81
N VAL A 199 -38.83 -6.34 -2.77
CA VAL A 199 -39.77 -6.01 -1.69
C VAL A 199 -40.28 -7.31 -1.07
N PRO A 200 -40.34 -7.42 0.27
CA PRO A 200 -40.84 -8.61 0.95
C PRO A 200 -42.38 -8.64 0.94
N VAL A 201 -42.95 -9.68 0.34
CA VAL A 201 -44.39 -9.91 0.17
C VAL A 201 -44.79 -11.15 0.95
N LYS A 202 -45.91 -11.10 1.67
CA LYS A 202 -46.48 -12.26 2.36
C LYS A 202 -46.87 -13.35 1.35
N ALA A 203 -46.53 -14.60 1.65
CA ALA A 203 -46.80 -15.73 0.74
C ALA A 203 -48.29 -15.91 0.42
N GLU A 204 -49.18 -15.61 1.38
CA GLU A 204 -50.63 -15.62 1.21
C GLU A 204 -51.15 -14.59 0.19
N TYR A 205 -50.40 -13.51 -0.04
CA TYR A 205 -50.72 -12.47 -1.04
C TYR A 205 -49.89 -12.64 -2.33
N LYS A 206 -49.45 -13.86 -2.64
CA LYS A 206 -48.74 -14.14 -3.89
C LYS A 206 -49.58 -13.71 -5.09
N GLY A 207 -49.00 -12.87 -5.96
CA GLY A 207 -49.67 -12.36 -7.16
C GLY A 207 -50.37 -11.01 -6.99
N SER A 208 -50.49 -10.49 -5.77
CA SER A 208 -51.02 -9.14 -5.53
C SER A 208 -50.09 -8.03 -6.06
N ILE A 209 -48.79 -8.31 -6.11
CA ILE A 209 -47.78 -7.48 -6.76
C ILE A 209 -47.27 -8.23 -7.98
N THR A 210 -47.50 -7.68 -9.17
CA THR A 210 -47.01 -8.25 -10.43
C THR A 210 -45.50 -8.09 -10.52
N GLY A 211 -44.77 -9.22 -10.51
CA GLY A 211 -43.32 -9.20 -10.45
C GLY A 211 -42.71 -10.60 -10.51
N LEU A 212 -41.38 -10.63 -10.45
CA LEU A 212 -40.56 -11.85 -10.43
C LEU A 212 -40.17 -12.17 -8.99
N VAL A 213 -40.36 -13.42 -8.57
CA VAL A 213 -39.90 -13.89 -7.26
C VAL A 213 -38.42 -14.27 -7.38
N HIS A 214 -37.56 -13.65 -6.57
CA HIS A 214 -36.11 -13.92 -6.56
C HIS A 214 -35.67 -14.86 -5.46
N ASP A 215 -36.39 -14.86 -4.33
CA ASP A 215 -36.03 -15.65 -3.17
C ASP A 215 -37.25 -15.89 -2.27
N ILE A 216 -37.16 -16.89 -1.40
CA ILE A 216 -38.19 -17.27 -0.43
C ILE A 216 -37.52 -17.42 0.93
N SER A 217 -38.10 -16.82 1.97
CA SER A 217 -37.61 -16.98 3.35
C SER A 217 -37.55 -18.45 3.77
N SER A 218 -36.67 -18.82 4.70
CA SER A 218 -36.54 -20.19 5.20
C SER A 218 -37.84 -20.80 5.76
N SER A 219 -38.74 -19.99 6.29
CA SER A 219 -40.07 -20.42 6.77
C SER A 219 -41.13 -20.54 5.67
N GLY A 220 -40.81 -20.16 4.42
CA GLY A 220 -41.76 -20.08 3.31
C GLY A 220 -42.76 -18.92 3.38
N ALA A 221 -42.77 -18.13 4.47
CA ALA A 221 -43.81 -17.15 4.73
C ALA A 221 -43.63 -15.82 3.96
N THR A 222 -42.40 -15.47 3.57
CA THR A 222 -42.09 -14.23 2.85
C THR A 222 -41.47 -14.54 1.48
N LEU A 223 -42.04 -13.94 0.44
CA LEU A 223 -41.57 -13.96 -0.94
C LEU A 223 -40.86 -12.64 -1.24
N PHE A 224 -39.64 -12.70 -1.76
CA PHE A 224 -38.91 -11.50 -2.18
C PHE A 224 -39.18 -11.22 -3.65
N VAL A 225 -40.05 -10.23 -3.90
CA VAL A 225 -40.57 -9.94 -5.25
C VAL A 225 -39.90 -8.69 -5.81
N GLU A 226 -39.44 -8.80 -7.05
CA GLU A 226 -39.08 -7.67 -7.90
C GLU A 226 -40.29 -7.25 -8.75
N PRO A 227 -40.89 -6.09 -8.48
CA PRO A 227 -42.02 -5.60 -9.25
C PRO A 227 -41.66 -5.29 -10.70
N MET A 228 -42.59 -5.51 -11.63
CA MET A 228 -42.34 -5.31 -13.07
C MET A 228 -41.84 -3.89 -13.42
N ALA A 229 -42.31 -2.87 -12.67
CA ALA A 229 -41.87 -1.49 -12.82
C ALA A 229 -40.37 -1.27 -12.50
N ALA A 230 -39.78 -2.12 -11.67
CA ALA A 230 -38.37 -2.07 -11.28
C ALA A 230 -37.47 -3.01 -12.09
N VAL A 231 -38.03 -4.05 -12.75
CA VAL A 231 -37.28 -5.08 -13.50
C VAL A 231 -36.29 -4.48 -14.50
N LYS A 232 -36.75 -3.52 -15.32
CA LYS A 232 -35.89 -2.88 -16.33
C LYS A 232 -34.72 -2.13 -15.70
N ALA A 233 -34.97 -1.33 -14.67
CA ALA A 233 -33.94 -0.52 -14.03
C ALA A 233 -32.98 -1.36 -13.17
N ASN A 234 -33.44 -2.47 -12.58
CA ASN A 234 -32.58 -3.44 -11.89
C ASN A 234 -31.67 -4.22 -12.86
N ASN A 235 -32.18 -4.63 -14.02
CA ASN A 235 -31.36 -5.27 -15.06
C ASN A 235 -30.28 -4.29 -15.56
N GLU A 236 -30.67 -3.04 -15.85
CA GLU A 236 -29.74 -1.98 -16.24
C GLU A 236 -28.66 -1.75 -15.17
N LEU A 237 -29.04 -1.70 -13.88
CA LEU A 237 -28.09 -1.55 -12.78
C LEU A 237 -27.12 -2.74 -12.70
N ARG A 238 -27.58 -3.97 -12.94
CA ARG A 238 -26.74 -5.17 -12.95
C ARG A 238 -25.75 -5.14 -14.10
N GLU A 239 -26.18 -4.76 -15.30
CA GLU A 239 -25.30 -4.58 -16.45
C GLU A 239 -24.24 -3.50 -16.19
N LEU A 240 -24.64 -2.38 -15.60
CA LEU A 240 -23.71 -1.30 -15.25
C LEU A 240 -22.70 -1.73 -14.18
N LYS A 241 -23.10 -2.51 -13.17
CA LYS A 241 -22.16 -3.11 -12.19
C LYS A 241 -21.15 -4.03 -12.86
N ALA A 242 -21.57 -4.83 -13.84
CA ALA A 242 -20.65 -5.69 -14.59
C ALA A 242 -19.65 -4.86 -15.40
N LYS A 243 -20.11 -3.78 -16.06
CA LYS A 243 -19.25 -2.83 -16.77
C LYS A 243 -18.29 -2.10 -15.83
N GLU A 244 -18.77 -1.68 -14.66
CA GLU A 244 -17.93 -1.05 -13.64
C GLU A 244 -16.77 -1.97 -13.24
N LYS A 245 -17.06 -3.25 -12.97
CA LYS A 245 -16.03 -4.23 -12.63
C LYS A 245 -14.99 -4.40 -13.75
N GLN A 246 -15.44 -4.50 -15.00
CA GLN A 246 -14.55 -4.61 -16.16
C GLN A 246 -13.68 -3.37 -16.32
N GLU A 247 -14.25 -2.18 -16.13
CA GLU A 247 -13.51 -0.93 -16.24
C GLU A 247 -12.49 -0.77 -15.10
N ILE A 248 -12.83 -1.20 -13.89
CA ILE A 248 -11.89 -1.28 -12.76
C ILE A 248 -10.72 -2.22 -13.09
N GLU A 249 -11.00 -3.43 -13.59
CA GLU A 249 -9.96 -4.39 -14.00
C GLU A 249 -9.07 -3.80 -15.11
N ARG A 250 -9.64 -3.07 -16.08
CA ARG A 250 -8.89 -2.37 -17.13
C ARG A 250 -7.95 -1.32 -16.55
N ILE A 251 -8.42 -0.48 -15.62
CA ILE A 251 -7.61 0.56 -14.97
C ILE A 251 -6.47 -0.08 -14.17
N LEU A 252 -6.76 -1.13 -13.39
CA LEU A 252 -5.73 -1.83 -12.62
C LEU A 252 -4.68 -2.46 -13.54
N MET A 253 -5.08 -3.08 -14.65
CA MET A 253 -4.17 -3.61 -15.66
C MET A 253 -3.29 -2.53 -16.27
N GLU A 254 -3.85 -1.36 -16.59
CA GLU A 254 -3.09 -0.23 -17.14
C GLU A 254 -2.04 0.29 -16.15
N LEU A 255 -2.44 0.51 -14.90
CA LEU A 255 -1.52 0.94 -13.82
C LEU A 255 -0.44 -0.12 -13.55
N SER A 256 -0.82 -1.40 -13.57
CA SER A 256 0.12 -2.52 -13.40
C SER A 256 1.16 -2.54 -14.51
N ALA A 257 0.74 -2.44 -15.77
CA ALA A 257 1.65 -2.41 -16.91
C ALA A 257 2.64 -1.23 -16.81
N GLU A 258 2.16 -0.05 -16.39
CA GLU A 258 3.02 1.11 -16.20
C GLU A 258 4.01 0.93 -15.05
N CYS A 259 3.61 0.31 -13.94
CA CYS A 259 4.52 -0.08 -12.87
C CYS A 259 5.57 -1.09 -13.36
N GLY A 260 5.17 -2.07 -14.17
CA GLY A 260 6.07 -3.05 -14.78
C GLY A 260 7.11 -2.39 -15.70
N ASN A 261 6.71 -1.45 -16.54
CA ASN A 261 7.62 -0.70 -17.43
C ASN A 261 8.69 0.11 -16.68
N HIS A 262 8.39 0.54 -15.45
CA HIS A 262 9.32 1.25 -14.57
C HIS A 262 9.88 0.36 -13.45
N GLY A 263 9.74 -0.97 -13.56
CA GLY A 263 10.06 -1.92 -12.50
C GLY A 263 11.50 -1.81 -12.01
N ASP A 264 12.47 -1.79 -12.94
CA ASP A 264 13.89 -1.68 -12.62
C ASP A 264 14.21 -0.41 -11.83
N ASP A 265 13.69 0.74 -12.26
CA ASP A 265 13.90 2.03 -11.60
C ASP A 265 13.31 2.02 -10.18
N ILE A 266 12.10 1.47 -10.01
CA ILE A 266 11.44 1.37 -8.70
C ILE A 266 12.22 0.43 -7.77
N ILE A 267 12.74 -0.68 -8.29
CA ILE A 267 13.58 -1.62 -7.53
C ILE A 267 14.90 -0.96 -7.12
N GLN A 268 15.51 -0.17 -7.99
CA GLN A 268 16.71 0.60 -7.64
C GLN A 268 16.41 1.62 -6.54
N ASP A 269 15.33 2.40 -6.67
CA ASP A 269 14.88 3.33 -5.64
C ASP A 269 14.66 2.60 -4.30
N PHE A 270 13.94 1.47 -4.31
CA PHE A 270 13.73 0.64 -3.13
C PHE A 270 15.05 0.22 -2.46
N ASN A 271 16.00 -0.32 -3.24
CA ASN A 271 17.28 -0.78 -2.71
C ASN A 271 18.12 0.35 -2.09
N VAL A 272 18.11 1.53 -2.73
CA VAL A 272 18.78 2.74 -2.24
C VAL A 272 18.12 3.21 -0.95
N LEU A 273 16.79 3.25 -0.89
CA LEU A 273 16.02 3.62 0.31
C LEU A 273 16.30 2.68 1.48
N VAL A 274 16.31 1.36 1.26
CA VAL A 274 16.68 0.38 2.29
C VAL A 274 18.10 0.64 2.79
N ARG A 275 19.06 0.90 1.88
CA ARG A 275 20.45 1.22 2.26
C ARG A 275 20.52 2.49 3.10
N LEU A 276 19.81 3.55 2.69
CA LEU A 276 19.76 4.81 3.44
C LEU A 276 19.17 4.59 4.84
N ASP A 277 18.05 3.87 4.98
CA ASP A 277 17.47 3.58 6.29
C ASP A 277 18.45 2.79 7.18
N CYS A 278 19.17 1.80 6.65
CA CYS A 278 20.23 1.11 7.38
C CYS A 278 21.35 2.06 7.86
N ILE A 279 21.76 3.02 7.03
CA ILE A 279 22.79 4.02 7.38
C ILE A 279 22.27 4.95 8.47
N PHE A 280 21.05 5.48 8.34
CA PHE A 280 20.43 6.34 9.35
C PHE A 280 20.16 5.60 10.67
N ALA A 281 19.84 4.31 10.63
CA ALA A 281 19.73 3.48 11.84
C ALA A 281 21.05 3.40 12.61
N LYS A 282 22.18 3.18 11.91
CA LYS A 282 23.52 3.21 12.52
C LYS A 282 23.85 4.58 13.11
N ALA A 283 23.50 5.65 12.40
CA ALA A 283 23.68 7.02 12.88
C ALA A 283 22.86 7.30 14.14
N ARG A 284 21.59 6.85 14.19
CA ARG A 284 20.71 6.93 15.37
C ARG A 284 21.28 6.18 16.56
N LEU A 285 21.75 4.95 16.36
CA LEU A 285 22.38 4.17 17.43
C LEU A 285 23.65 4.87 17.94
N SER A 286 24.51 5.32 17.02
CA SER A 286 25.73 6.08 17.35
C SER A 286 25.43 7.36 18.12
N TYR A 287 24.36 8.06 17.77
CA TYR A 287 23.91 9.24 18.51
C TYR A 287 23.42 8.88 19.92
N LYS A 288 22.52 7.90 20.05
CA LYS A 288 21.98 7.44 21.34
C LYS A 288 23.07 6.97 22.31
N GLN A 289 24.05 6.23 21.82
CA GLN A 289 25.14 5.72 22.63
C GLN A 289 26.26 6.76 22.85
N SER A 290 26.20 7.94 22.23
CA SER A 290 27.33 8.87 22.17
C SER A 290 28.62 8.19 21.67
N ALA A 291 28.47 7.34 20.64
CA ALA A 291 29.57 6.63 20.02
C ALA A 291 30.39 7.55 19.10
N MET A 292 31.62 7.13 18.80
CA MET A 292 32.54 7.84 17.91
C MET A 292 33.03 6.93 16.80
N GLU A 293 33.38 7.52 15.66
CA GLU A 293 34.03 6.81 14.57
C GLU A 293 35.44 6.37 15.00
N PRO A 294 35.78 5.07 14.90
CA PRO A 294 37.12 4.59 15.21
C PRO A 294 38.10 4.86 14.06
N SER A 295 39.36 5.17 14.39
CA SER A 295 40.44 5.18 13.42
C SER A 295 40.95 3.76 13.15
N ILE A 296 41.02 3.35 11.88
CA ILE A 296 41.53 2.03 11.51
C ILE A 296 43.06 2.01 11.57
N SER A 297 43.62 1.09 12.35
CA SER A 297 45.07 0.91 12.50
C SER A 297 45.41 -0.54 12.85
N SER A 298 46.70 -0.91 12.78
CA SER A 298 47.19 -2.25 13.14
C SER A 298 47.18 -2.53 14.65
N SER A 299 47.00 -1.49 15.48
CA SER A 299 47.00 -1.60 16.95
C SER A 299 45.61 -1.32 17.51
N ILE A 300 45.23 -2.03 18.56
CA ILE A 300 43.96 -1.82 19.26
C ILE A 300 44.19 -0.89 20.45
N ILE A 301 43.64 0.32 20.38
CA ILE A 301 43.69 1.31 21.47
C ILE A 301 42.27 1.71 21.83
N LEU A 302 41.82 1.30 23.02
CA LEU A 302 40.48 1.57 23.54
C LEU A 302 40.53 2.71 24.56
N LYS A 303 39.82 3.83 24.28
CA LYS A 303 39.71 4.97 25.20
C LYS A 303 38.28 5.11 25.69
N LYS A 304 38.06 5.01 27.01
CA LYS A 304 36.72 5.07 27.63
C LYS A 304 35.72 4.07 27.01
N ALA A 305 36.19 2.87 26.66
CA ALA A 305 35.34 1.84 26.08
C ALA A 305 34.28 1.38 27.08
N ARG A 306 33.11 1.00 26.54
CA ARG A 306 31.96 0.49 27.27
C ARG A 306 31.47 -0.77 26.56
N HIS A 307 30.87 -1.68 27.31
CA HIS A 307 30.06 -2.72 26.69
C HIS A 307 28.82 -2.05 26.09
N PRO A 308 28.54 -2.23 24.79
CA PRO A 308 27.38 -1.64 24.13
C PRO A 308 26.06 -2.24 24.62
#